data_AF-A0A1F3DR90-F1
#
_entry.id   AF-A0A1F3DR90-F1
#
_cell.length_a   1.000
_cell.length_b   1.000
_cell.length_c   1.000
_cell.angle_alpha   90.00
_cell.angle_beta   90.00
_cell.angle_gamma   90.00
#
_symmetry.space_group_name_H-M   'P 1'
#
loop_
_entity.id
_entity.type
_entity.pdbx_description
1 polymer ?
#
loop_
_entity_poly.entity_id
_entity_poly.type
_entity_poly.pdbx_seq_one_letter_code
_entity_poly.pdbx_strand_id
1 'polypeptide(L)'
;MKKLIYISGIVTANLMLFGSMFKVMHWPGANVMLVLSIFIFCFWFLPAALINSYKNQEVKKHKWLYIITFIVFFINLAGALFKIMHWPGAAVFLLIGLPLPFVVFLPVYLYQTRNDKNNSILNFLGIMFGLTFLAVFSVLLALNISKGVLNNIALDTIKKDNDTKIYLAKSLAMAEKNGIKQKSAELCDYIDLLKCEIISAAEEIKFENNKLSPDFDIQSINNMDNTDIPEYVLFRKNGVGELSVLKQKIYAYQKDIQEFENKDLQLLSNSLFDISDKNINGQIYSWEQSKFPSNYLIIAIDVLSRIQRNVRFVESEILSE
;
A
#
# COMPACT_ATOMS: atom_id res chain seq x y z
N MET A 1 -22.90 -34.92 -8.95
CA MET A 1 -21.85 -33.91 -9.23
C MET A 1 -22.40 -32.57 -9.71
N LYS A 2 -23.28 -32.50 -10.73
CA LYS A 2 -23.82 -31.22 -11.23
C LYS A 2 -24.42 -30.32 -10.14
N LYS A 3 -25.29 -30.86 -9.26
CA LYS A 3 -25.88 -30.12 -8.13
C LYS A 3 -24.81 -29.50 -7.20
N LEU A 4 -23.76 -30.25 -6.86
CA LEU A 4 -22.67 -29.76 -6.01
C LEU A 4 -21.90 -28.61 -6.68
N ILE A 5 -21.68 -28.68 -8.00
CA ILE A 5 -21.03 -27.59 -8.75
C ILE A 5 -21.88 -26.31 -8.69
N TYR A 6 -23.19 -26.42 -8.97
CA TYR A 6 -24.09 -25.26 -8.88
C TYR A 6 -24.14 -24.67 -7.47
N ILE A 7 -24.27 -25.51 -6.43
CA ILE A 7 -24.25 -25.06 -5.03
C ILE A 7 -22.92 -24.37 -4.72
N SER A 8 -21.79 -24.99 -5.06
CA SER A 8 -20.48 -24.40 -4.80
C SER A 8 -20.29 -23.07 -5.53
N GLY A 9 -20.78 -22.92 -6.76
CA GLY A 9 -20.72 -21.67 -7.50
C GLY A 9 -21.50 -20.55 -6.82
N ILE A 10 -22.76 -20.83 -6.42
CA ILE A 10 -23.60 -19.88 -5.69
C ILE A 10 -22.93 -19.48 -4.36
N VAL A 11 -22.41 -20.45 -3.62
CA VAL A 11 -21.74 -20.22 -2.33
C VAL A 11 -20.49 -19.35 -2.53
N THR A 12 -19.63 -19.65 -3.51
CA THR A 12 -18.43 -18.84 -3.79
C THR A 12 -18.76 -17.42 -4.23
N ALA A 13 -19.80 -17.25 -5.06
CA ALA A 13 -20.22 -15.93 -5.54
C ALA A 13 -20.74 -15.05 -4.39
N ASN A 14 -21.57 -15.63 -3.50
CA ASN A 14 -22.05 -14.90 -2.32
C ASN A 14 -20.91 -14.60 -1.34
N LEU A 15 -20.01 -15.54 -1.11
CA LEU A 15 -18.83 -15.33 -0.26
C LEU A 15 -17.94 -14.20 -0.80
N MET A 16 -17.70 -14.15 -2.11
CA MET A 16 -16.95 -13.05 -2.74
C MET A 16 -17.67 -11.70 -2.57
N LEU A 17 -19.00 -11.67 -2.76
CA LEU A 17 -19.81 -10.46 -2.62
C LEU A 17 -19.82 -9.92 -1.20
N PHE A 18 -20.03 -10.78 -0.20
CA PHE A 18 -19.98 -10.35 1.20
C PHE A 18 -18.56 -10.02 1.62
N GLY A 19 -17.56 -10.77 1.16
CA GLY A 19 -16.15 -10.46 1.42
C GLY A 19 -15.75 -9.09 0.88
N SER A 20 -16.18 -8.74 -0.34
CA SER A 20 -15.91 -7.42 -0.93
C SER A 20 -16.67 -6.31 -0.22
N MET A 21 -17.95 -6.54 0.13
CA MET A 21 -18.74 -5.60 0.93
C MET A 21 -18.08 -5.34 2.29
N PHE A 22 -17.63 -6.38 3.00
CA PHE A 22 -16.97 -6.24 4.29
C PHE A 22 -15.65 -5.48 4.16
N LYS A 23 -14.92 -5.71 3.06
CA LYS A 23 -13.68 -4.96 2.77
C LYS A 23 -13.96 -3.48 2.58
N VAL A 24 -15.01 -3.13 1.82
CA VAL A 24 -15.43 -1.73 1.60
C VAL A 24 -15.94 -1.08 2.89
N MET A 25 -16.66 -1.83 3.73
CA MET A 25 -17.21 -1.34 5.00
C MET A 25 -16.20 -1.37 6.16
N HIS A 26 -14.96 -1.81 5.93
CA HIS A 26 -13.92 -2.02 6.96
C HIS A 26 -14.35 -2.94 8.11
N TRP A 27 -15.24 -3.90 7.84
CA TRP A 27 -15.74 -4.83 8.84
C TRP A 27 -14.73 -5.95 9.14
N PRO A 28 -14.70 -6.45 10.40
CA PRO A 28 -13.78 -7.51 10.78
C PRO A 28 -14.04 -8.79 9.95
N GLY A 29 -12.96 -9.52 9.65
CA GLY A 29 -13.04 -10.78 8.90
C GLY A 29 -13.09 -10.63 7.37
N ALA A 30 -13.16 -9.41 6.81
CA ALA A 30 -13.19 -9.15 5.37
C ALA A 30 -12.08 -9.88 4.59
N ASN A 31 -10.85 -9.76 5.09
CA ASN A 31 -9.66 -10.35 4.48
C ASN A 31 -9.75 -11.88 4.40
N VAL A 32 -10.13 -12.53 5.50
CA VAL A 32 -10.24 -14.00 5.58
C VAL A 32 -11.35 -14.49 4.65
N MET A 33 -12.49 -13.81 4.65
CA MET A 33 -13.64 -14.16 3.81
C MET A 33 -13.30 -14.05 2.32
N LEU A 34 -12.62 -12.98 1.90
CA LEU A 34 -12.17 -12.80 0.51
C LEU A 34 -11.18 -13.88 0.09
N VAL A 35 -10.14 -14.13 0.88
CA VAL A 35 -9.13 -15.16 0.59
C VAL A 35 -9.79 -16.53 0.47
N LEU A 36 -10.66 -16.90 1.41
CA LEU A 36 -11.37 -18.17 1.41
C LEU A 36 -12.28 -18.29 0.17
N SER A 37 -13.01 -17.22 -0.17
CA SER A 37 -13.93 -17.22 -1.32
C SER A 37 -13.19 -17.44 -2.64
N ILE A 38 -12.07 -16.73 -2.86
CA ILE A 38 -11.25 -16.84 -4.06
C ILE A 38 -10.53 -18.18 -4.10
N PHE A 39 -10.06 -18.68 -2.95
CA PHE A 39 -9.45 -20.00 -2.86
C PHE A 39 -10.42 -21.11 -3.25
N ILE A 40 -11.63 -21.14 -2.68
CA ILE A 40 -12.65 -22.15 -3.03
C ILE A 40 -13.06 -22.00 -4.49
N PHE A 41 -13.18 -20.78 -5.01
CA PHE A 41 -13.49 -20.55 -6.42
C PHE A 41 -12.41 -21.15 -7.33
N CYS A 42 -11.14 -20.82 -7.10
CA CYS A 42 -10.03 -21.22 -7.95
C CYS A 42 -9.66 -22.70 -7.84
N PHE A 43 -9.70 -23.30 -6.64
CA PHE A 43 -9.21 -24.66 -6.42
C PHE A 43 -10.31 -25.71 -6.40
N TRP A 44 -11.57 -25.33 -6.18
CA TRP A 44 -12.70 -26.27 -6.14
C TRP A 44 -13.71 -26.02 -7.26
N PHE A 45 -14.38 -24.88 -7.26
CA PHE A 45 -15.50 -24.62 -8.17
C PHE A 45 -15.05 -24.60 -9.63
N LEU A 46 -14.04 -23.79 -9.96
CA LEU A 46 -13.60 -23.56 -11.34
C LEU A 46 -13.06 -24.86 -11.99
N PRO A 47 -12.16 -25.65 -11.37
CA PRO A 47 -11.73 -26.93 -11.92
C PRO A 47 -12.91 -27.90 -12.10
N ALA A 48 -13.77 -28.04 -11.08
CA ALA A 48 -14.91 -28.95 -11.14
C ALA A 48 -15.90 -28.58 -12.26
N ALA A 49 -16.17 -27.28 -12.43
CA ALA A 49 -17.04 -26.76 -13.48
C ALA A 49 -16.45 -27.02 -14.87
N LEU A 50 -15.16 -26.72 -15.09
CA LEU A 50 -14.51 -26.91 -16.39
C LEU A 50 -14.38 -28.39 -16.76
N ILE A 51 -14.01 -29.26 -15.80
CA ILE A 51 -13.93 -30.72 -16.01
C ILE A 51 -15.31 -31.29 -16.35
N ASN A 52 -16.35 -30.90 -15.61
CA ASN A 52 -17.70 -31.35 -15.88
C ASN A 52 -18.19 -30.86 -17.25
N SER A 53 -17.91 -29.61 -17.63
CA SER A 53 -18.25 -29.07 -18.95
C SER A 53 -17.55 -29.83 -20.08
N TYR A 54 -16.26 -30.14 -19.94
CA TYR A 54 -15.51 -30.96 -20.90
C TYR A 54 -16.06 -32.40 -21.01
N LYS A 55 -16.41 -33.04 -19.89
CA LYS A 55 -16.95 -34.40 -19.88
C LYS A 55 -18.34 -34.51 -20.50
N ASN A 56 -19.12 -33.44 -20.48
CA ASN A 56 -20.48 -33.41 -21.04
C ASN A 56 -20.51 -33.02 -22.54
N GLN A 57 -19.36 -32.84 -23.19
CA GLN A 57 -19.31 -32.61 -24.63
C GLN A 57 -19.62 -33.90 -25.39
N GLU A 58 -20.44 -33.80 -26.43
CA GLU A 58 -20.74 -34.92 -27.35
C GLU A 58 -19.45 -35.44 -28.01
N VAL A 59 -18.53 -34.52 -28.36
CA VAL A 59 -17.20 -34.82 -28.88
C VAL A 59 -16.17 -34.07 -28.06
N LYS A 60 -15.19 -34.78 -27.49
CA LYS A 60 -14.14 -34.25 -26.59
C LYS A 60 -13.07 -33.43 -27.32
N LYS A 61 -13.48 -32.39 -28.04
CA LYS A 61 -12.64 -31.63 -28.97
C LYS A 61 -11.88 -30.47 -28.30
N HIS A 62 -12.42 -29.89 -27.21
CA HIS A 62 -12.00 -28.57 -26.72
C HIS A 62 -11.11 -28.59 -25.47
N LYS A 63 -10.34 -29.66 -25.24
CA LYS A 63 -9.53 -29.84 -24.01
C LYS A 63 -8.65 -28.61 -23.68
N TRP A 64 -7.96 -28.08 -24.69
CA TRP A 64 -7.06 -26.93 -24.53
C TRP A 64 -7.79 -25.65 -24.15
N LEU A 65 -9.01 -25.44 -24.67
CA LEU A 65 -9.80 -24.26 -24.30
C LEU A 65 -10.09 -24.26 -22.80
N TYR A 66 -10.53 -25.38 -22.22
CA TYR A 66 -10.80 -25.47 -20.78
C TYR A 66 -9.55 -25.24 -19.92
N ILE A 67 -8.39 -25.76 -20.32
CA ILE A 67 -7.13 -25.55 -19.60
C ILE A 67 -6.73 -24.07 -19.63
N ILE A 68 -6.81 -23.43 -20.79
CA ILE A 68 -6.46 -22.01 -20.94
C ILE A 68 -7.46 -21.14 -20.19
N THR A 69 -8.76 -21.45 -20.22
CA THR A 69 -9.77 -20.77 -19.42
C THR A 69 -9.41 -20.82 -17.93
N PHE A 70 -9.03 -22.00 -17.41
CA PHE A 70 -8.61 -22.13 -16.02
C PHE A 70 -7.45 -21.18 -15.69
N ILE A 71 -6.38 -21.23 -16.50
CA ILE A 71 -5.17 -20.42 -16.29
C ILE A 71 -5.47 -18.92 -16.33
N VAL A 72 -6.26 -18.46 -17.31
CA VAL A 72 -6.62 -17.05 -17.48
C VAL A 72 -7.41 -16.53 -16.27
N PHE A 73 -8.44 -17.27 -15.86
CA PHE A 73 -9.25 -16.88 -14.70
C PHE A 73 -8.43 -16.94 -13.39
N PHE A 74 -7.59 -17.97 -13.23
CA PHE A 74 -6.75 -18.11 -12.05
C PHE A 74 -5.79 -16.93 -11.91
N ILE A 75 -5.07 -16.56 -12.97
CA ILE A 75 -4.11 -15.44 -12.93
C ILE A 75 -4.81 -14.11 -12.65
N ASN A 76 -5.95 -13.84 -13.30
CA ASN A 76 -6.69 -12.60 -13.10
C ASN A 76 -7.27 -12.48 -11.68
N LEU A 77 -7.86 -13.55 -11.15
CA LEU A 77 -8.40 -13.54 -9.78
C LEU A 77 -7.30 -13.51 -8.72
N ALA A 78 -6.18 -14.19 -8.95
CA ALA A 78 -5.02 -14.11 -8.08
C ALA A 78 -4.44 -12.69 -8.08
N GLY A 79 -4.28 -12.05 -9.24
CA GLY A 79 -3.83 -10.67 -9.33
C GLY A 79 -4.76 -9.68 -8.62
N ALA A 80 -6.07 -9.84 -8.81
CA ALA A 80 -7.07 -9.05 -8.10
C ALA A 80 -6.99 -9.24 -6.58
N LEU A 81 -6.89 -10.49 -6.10
CA LEU A 81 -6.74 -10.79 -4.68
C LEU A 81 -5.48 -10.16 -4.10
N PHE A 82 -4.34 -10.32 -4.77
CA PHE A 82 -3.06 -9.79 -4.30
C PHE A 82 -3.11 -8.26 -4.19
N LYS A 83 -3.72 -7.57 -5.15
CA LYS A 83 -3.85 -6.10 -5.10
C LYS A 83 -4.78 -5.66 -3.96
N ILE A 84 -5.92 -6.31 -3.78
CA ILE A 84 -6.90 -6.01 -2.70
C ILE A 84 -6.29 -6.29 -1.32
N MET A 85 -5.41 -7.28 -1.23
CA MET A 85 -4.73 -7.68 0.00
C MET A 85 -3.42 -6.93 0.26
N HIS A 86 -2.99 -6.08 -0.68
CA HIS A 86 -1.69 -5.40 -0.65
C HIS A 86 -0.53 -6.39 -0.45
N TRP A 87 -0.61 -7.51 -1.18
CA TRP A 87 0.43 -8.52 -1.17
C TRP A 87 1.46 -8.26 -2.26
N PRO A 88 2.74 -8.63 -2.02
CA PRO A 88 3.82 -8.38 -2.97
C PRO A 88 3.58 -9.12 -4.28
N GLY A 89 3.95 -8.48 -5.40
CA GLY A 89 3.81 -9.05 -6.74
C GLY A 89 2.44 -8.84 -7.39
N ALA A 90 1.50 -8.15 -6.73
CA ALA A 90 0.19 -7.81 -7.32
C ALA A 90 0.31 -7.14 -8.71
N ALA A 91 1.25 -6.21 -8.86
CA ALA A 91 1.50 -5.50 -10.12
C ALA A 91 1.90 -6.47 -11.25
N VAL A 92 2.76 -7.44 -10.97
CA VAL A 92 3.21 -8.44 -11.95
C VAL A 92 2.05 -9.32 -12.40
N PHE A 93 1.23 -9.79 -11.46
CA PHE A 93 0.05 -10.59 -11.79
C PHE A 93 -0.97 -9.82 -12.64
N LEU A 94 -1.22 -8.54 -12.33
CA LEU A 94 -2.14 -7.72 -13.12
C LEU A 94 -1.58 -7.36 -14.50
N LEU A 95 -0.29 -7.07 -14.60
CA LEU A 95 0.40 -6.78 -15.86
C LEU A 95 0.32 -7.98 -16.82
N ILE A 96 0.52 -9.19 -16.31
CA ILE A 96 0.43 -10.43 -17.09
C ILE A 96 -1.02 -10.82 -17.33
N GLY A 97 -1.88 -10.67 -16.32
CA GLY A 97 -3.29 -11.08 -16.34
C GLY A 97 -4.15 -10.26 -17.30
N LEU A 98 -3.86 -8.98 -17.47
CA LEU A 98 -4.62 -8.05 -18.31
C LEU A 98 -4.62 -8.40 -19.82
N PRO A 99 -3.48 -8.70 -20.48
CA PRO A 99 -3.47 -9.11 -21.88
C PRO A 99 -3.88 -10.58 -22.08
N LEU A 100 -3.76 -11.43 -21.07
CA LEU A 100 -3.95 -12.89 -21.17
C LEU A 100 -5.30 -13.32 -21.79
N PRO A 101 -6.44 -12.73 -21.38
CA PRO A 101 -7.73 -13.04 -21.98
C PRO A 101 -7.82 -12.70 -23.48
N PHE A 102 -7.13 -11.66 -23.93
CA PHE A 102 -7.17 -11.19 -25.32
C PHE A 102 -6.14 -11.87 -26.22
N VAL A 103 -4.94 -12.11 -25.69
CA VAL A 103 -3.82 -12.65 -26.47
C VAL A 103 -3.82 -14.17 -26.50
N VAL A 104 -4.34 -14.83 -25.45
CA VAL A 104 -4.30 -16.29 -25.32
C VAL A 104 -5.69 -16.90 -25.41
N PHE A 105 -6.62 -16.50 -24.54
CA PHE A 105 -7.94 -17.12 -24.49
C PHE A 105 -8.75 -16.87 -25.76
N LEU A 106 -8.81 -15.62 -26.22
CA LEU A 106 -9.62 -15.26 -27.39
C LEU A 106 -9.19 -15.98 -28.68
N PRO A 107 -7.89 -16.01 -29.09
CA PRO A 107 -7.47 -16.74 -30.29
C PRO A 107 -7.76 -18.24 -30.21
N VAL A 108 -7.57 -18.82 -29.02
CA VAL A 108 -7.78 -20.25 -28.80
C VAL A 108 -9.28 -20.58 -28.84
N TYR A 109 -10.11 -19.73 -28.27
CA TYR A 109 -11.56 -19.83 -28.38
C TYR A 109 -11.98 -19.81 -29.84
N LEU A 110 -11.60 -18.77 -30.59
CA LEU A 110 -11.95 -18.61 -32.00
C LEU A 110 -11.47 -19.79 -32.86
N TYR A 111 -10.22 -20.22 -32.68
CA TYR A 111 -9.65 -21.32 -33.45
C TYR A 111 -10.40 -22.64 -33.22
N GLN A 112 -10.74 -22.95 -31.97
CA GLN A 112 -11.42 -24.20 -31.64
C GLN A 112 -12.90 -24.20 -32.03
N THR A 113 -13.55 -23.03 -32.02
CA THR A 113 -14.98 -22.85 -32.28
C THR A 113 -15.35 -22.53 -33.73
N ARG A 114 -14.37 -22.20 -34.59
CA ARG A 114 -14.62 -21.77 -35.99
C ARG A 114 -15.44 -22.74 -36.85
N ASN A 115 -15.37 -24.04 -36.56
CA ASN A 115 -16.01 -25.08 -37.37
C ASN A 115 -17.35 -25.57 -36.77
N ASP A 116 -17.73 -25.06 -35.59
CA ASP A 116 -18.94 -25.55 -34.94
C ASP A 116 -20.13 -24.71 -35.41
N LYS A 117 -21.06 -25.36 -36.14
CA LYS A 117 -22.27 -24.73 -36.70
C LYS A 117 -23.26 -24.23 -35.65
N ASN A 118 -23.02 -24.52 -34.37
CA ASN A 118 -23.91 -24.25 -33.24
C ASN A 118 -23.45 -23.07 -32.36
N ASN A 119 -22.40 -22.34 -32.76
CA ASN A 119 -21.99 -21.13 -32.04
C ASN A 119 -22.89 -19.97 -32.44
N SER A 120 -23.94 -19.75 -31.64
CA SER A 120 -24.79 -18.59 -31.80
C SER A 120 -23.97 -17.31 -31.57
N ILE A 121 -24.33 -16.25 -32.31
CA ILE A 121 -23.75 -14.91 -32.11
C ILE A 121 -23.86 -14.45 -30.65
N LEU A 122 -24.88 -14.92 -29.93
CA LEU A 122 -25.09 -14.65 -28.50
C LEU A 122 -23.97 -15.20 -27.60
N ASN A 123 -23.45 -16.40 -27.89
CA ASN A 123 -22.33 -16.96 -27.12
C ASN A 123 -21.05 -16.15 -27.34
N PHE A 124 -20.79 -15.74 -28.59
CA PHE A 124 -19.66 -14.89 -28.93
C PHE A 124 -19.79 -13.51 -28.26
N LEU A 125 -20.96 -12.88 -28.34
CA LEU A 125 -21.27 -11.59 -27.72
C LEU A 125 -21.10 -11.65 -26.19
N GLY A 126 -21.60 -12.71 -25.54
CA GLY A 126 -21.46 -12.90 -24.10
C GLY A 126 -20.00 -13.03 -23.67
N ILE A 127 -19.17 -13.72 -24.45
CA ILE A 127 -17.72 -13.82 -24.20
C ILE A 127 -17.05 -12.46 -24.39
N MET A 128 -17.37 -11.73 -25.46
CA MET A 128 -16.84 -10.38 -25.69
C MET A 128 -17.16 -9.43 -24.54
N PHE A 129 -18.42 -9.39 -24.09
CA PHE A 129 -18.78 -8.57 -22.93
C PHE A 129 -18.08 -9.03 -21.65
N GLY A 130 -17.94 -10.34 -21.43
CA GLY A 130 -17.22 -10.87 -20.27
C GLY A 130 -15.74 -10.48 -20.27
N LEU A 131 -15.06 -10.55 -21.42
CA LEU A 131 -13.67 -10.14 -21.57
C LEU A 131 -13.50 -8.63 -21.37
N THR A 132 -14.38 -7.82 -21.95
CA THR A 132 -14.35 -6.36 -21.78
C THR A 132 -14.58 -5.98 -20.32
N PHE A 133 -15.54 -6.61 -19.64
CA PHE A 133 -15.78 -6.39 -18.22
C PHE A 133 -14.53 -6.72 -17.40
N LEU A 134 -13.96 -7.92 -17.60
CA LEU A 134 -12.76 -8.35 -16.89
C LEU A 134 -11.58 -7.39 -17.13
N ALA A 135 -11.41 -6.89 -18.36
CA ALA A 135 -10.36 -5.94 -18.69
C ALA A 135 -10.52 -4.59 -18.01
N VAL A 136 -11.72 -3.99 -18.09
CA VAL A 136 -12.01 -2.69 -17.48
C VAL A 136 -11.76 -2.75 -15.97
N PHE A 137 -12.28 -3.77 -15.29
CA PHE A 137 -12.06 -3.91 -13.84
C PHE A 137 -10.59 -4.20 -13.49
N SER A 138 -9.87 -4.96 -14.32
CA SER A 138 -8.44 -5.20 -14.11
C SER A 138 -7.61 -3.91 -14.26
N VAL A 139 -7.93 -3.06 -15.24
CA VAL A 139 -7.29 -1.74 -15.40
C VAL A 139 -7.58 -0.85 -14.20
N LEU A 140 -8.85 -0.72 -13.81
CA LEU A 140 -9.25 0.13 -12.68
C LEU A 140 -8.55 -0.28 -11.38
N LEU A 141 -8.43 -1.58 -11.16
CA LEU A 141 -7.77 -2.15 -9.99
C LEU A 141 -6.23 -2.02 -10.07
N ALA A 142 -5.66 -1.87 -11.26
CA ALA A 142 -4.23 -1.61 -11.47
C ALA A 142 -3.83 -0.13 -11.32
N LEU A 143 -4.79 0.80 -11.18
CA LEU A 143 -4.48 2.23 -11.02
C LEU A 143 -3.73 2.49 -9.71
N ASN A 144 -2.61 3.21 -9.82
CA ASN A 144 -1.83 3.74 -8.69
C ASN A 144 -1.98 5.27 -8.59
N ILE A 145 -1.40 5.89 -7.56
CA ILE A 145 -1.35 7.35 -7.43
C ILE A 145 -0.65 7.95 -8.65
N SER A 146 -1.19 9.08 -9.15
CA SER A 146 -0.56 9.77 -10.27
C SER A 146 0.81 10.33 -9.89
N LYS A 147 1.78 10.24 -10.82
CA LYS A 147 3.13 10.81 -10.63
C LYS A 147 3.10 12.29 -10.24
N GLY A 148 2.13 13.05 -10.74
CA GLY A 148 1.96 14.46 -10.38
C GLY A 148 1.64 14.68 -8.90
N VAL A 149 0.77 13.84 -8.31
CA VAL A 149 0.47 13.90 -6.87
C VAL A 149 1.70 13.50 -6.05
N LEU A 150 2.39 12.41 -6.43
CA LEU A 150 3.61 11.97 -5.75
C LEU A 150 4.70 13.06 -5.80
N ASN A 151 4.89 13.68 -6.96
CA ASN A 151 5.87 14.75 -7.13
C ASN A 151 5.52 16.01 -6.33
N ASN A 152 4.24 16.36 -6.21
CA ASN A 152 3.81 17.46 -5.35
C ASN A 152 4.11 17.18 -3.87
N ILE A 153 3.92 15.94 -3.41
CA ILE A 153 4.29 15.53 -2.05
C ILE A 153 5.82 15.61 -1.90
N ALA A 154 6.59 15.10 -2.87
CA ALA A 154 8.05 15.18 -2.85
C ALA A 154 8.54 16.64 -2.77
N LEU A 155 7.94 17.56 -3.53
CA LEU A 155 8.23 19.00 -3.44
C LEU A 155 7.91 19.57 -2.06
N ASP A 156 6.80 19.16 -1.47
CA ASP A 156 6.42 19.60 -0.12
C ASP A 156 7.35 19.02 0.96
N THR A 157 7.88 17.81 0.75
CA THR A 157 8.93 17.22 1.60
C THR A 157 10.24 18.01 1.48
N ILE A 158 10.68 18.34 0.26
CA ILE A 158 11.89 19.15 0.02
C ILE A 158 11.77 20.52 0.70
N LYS A 159 10.60 21.17 0.63
CA LYS A 159 10.36 22.43 1.34
C LYS A 159 10.54 22.29 2.85
N LYS A 160 9.98 21.24 3.46
CA LYS A 160 10.15 20.98 4.90
C LYS A 160 11.60 20.70 5.27
N ASP A 161 12.35 19.99 4.43
CA ASP A 161 13.77 19.74 4.66
C ASP A 161 14.60 21.04 4.56
N ASN A 162 14.25 21.94 3.64
CA ASN A 162 14.86 23.27 3.56
C ASN A 162 14.53 24.14 4.78
N ASP A 163 13.26 24.16 5.22
CA ASP A 163 12.86 24.84 6.46
C ASP A 163 13.66 24.31 7.66
N THR A 164 13.87 22.99 7.74
CA THR A 164 14.65 22.33 8.78
C THR A 164 16.09 22.83 8.80
N LYS A 165 16.73 22.96 7.63
CA LYS A 165 18.09 23.52 7.48
C LYS A 165 18.15 24.99 7.91
N ILE A 166 17.12 25.79 7.60
CA ILE A 166 17.02 27.19 8.02
C ILE A 166 16.93 27.31 9.54
N TYR A 167 16.06 26.53 10.19
CA TYR A 167 15.93 26.53 11.64
C TYR A 167 17.21 26.06 12.34
N LEU A 168 17.89 25.06 11.79
CA LEU A 168 19.20 24.61 12.28
C LEU A 168 20.27 25.71 12.15
N ALA A 169 20.33 26.40 11.00
CA ALA A 169 21.26 27.52 10.83
C ALA A 169 20.99 28.65 11.84
N LYS A 170 19.71 28.93 12.13
CA LYS A 170 19.28 29.89 13.16
C LYS A 170 19.73 29.42 14.55
N SER A 171 19.55 28.15 14.91
CA SER A 171 19.91 27.62 16.24
C SER A 171 21.42 27.53 16.46
N LEU A 172 22.22 27.30 15.41
CA LEU A 172 23.68 27.27 15.49
C LEU A 172 24.28 28.63 15.89
N ALA A 173 23.64 29.75 15.50
CA ALA A 173 24.07 31.09 15.86
C ALA A 173 23.75 31.49 17.32
N MET A 174 22.95 30.70 18.04
CA MET A 174 22.46 31.00 19.38
C MET A 174 23.25 30.26 20.47
N ALA A 175 23.28 30.79 21.70
CA ALA A 175 23.95 30.13 22.84
C ALA A 175 23.19 28.85 23.26
N GLU A 176 23.93 27.80 23.64
CA GLU A 176 23.32 26.54 24.11
C GLU A 176 22.53 26.76 25.40
N LYS A 177 21.29 26.25 25.46
CA LYS A 177 20.42 26.30 26.64
C LYS A 177 19.99 24.88 27.02
N ASN A 178 20.36 24.45 28.23
CA ASN A 178 19.92 23.18 28.84
C ASN A 178 20.11 21.91 27.98
N GLY A 179 21.10 21.89 27.08
CA GLY A 179 21.40 20.72 26.23
C GLY A 179 20.34 20.42 25.16
N ILE A 180 19.47 21.39 24.84
CA ILE A 180 18.38 21.19 23.87
C ILE A 180 18.90 20.87 22.47
N LYS A 181 20.06 21.42 22.04
CA LYS A 181 20.59 21.14 20.70
C LYS A 181 21.01 19.69 20.57
N GLN A 182 21.60 19.12 21.62
CA GLN A 182 21.98 17.71 21.64
C GLN A 182 20.74 16.82 21.55
N LYS A 183 19.72 17.08 22.38
CA LYS A 183 18.47 16.31 22.40
C LYS A 183 17.72 16.38 21.06
N SER A 184 17.63 17.57 20.47
CA SER A 184 17.06 17.76 19.13
C SER A 184 17.86 17.05 18.05
N ALA A 185 19.20 17.06 18.14
CA ALA A 185 20.06 16.34 17.20
C ALA A 185 19.85 14.82 17.30
N GLU A 186 19.79 14.24 18.49
CA GLU A 186 19.58 12.81 18.68
C GLU A 186 18.23 12.32 18.10
N LEU A 187 17.16 13.11 18.26
CA LEU A 187 15.87 12.80 17.66
C LEU A 187 15.90 12.96 16.13
N CYS A 188 16.51 14.03 15.62
CA CYS A 188 16.65 14.23 14.18
C CYS A 188 17.49 13.14 13.50
N ASP A 189 18.62 12.75 14.10
CA ASP A 189 19.51 11.70 13.58
C ASP A 189 18.80 10.34 13.55
N TYR A 190 17.97 10.02 14.54
CA TYR A 190 17.14 8.81 14.50
C TYR A 190 16.10 8.86 13.38
N ILE A 191 15.48 10.02 13.14
CA ILE A 191 14.55 10.17 12.01
C ILE A 191 15.28 10.06 10.67
N ASP A 192 16.50 10.61 10.54
CA ASP A 192 17.30 10.47 9.33
C ASP A 192 17.67 9.01 9.06
N LEU A 193 18.00 8.25 10.11
CA LEU A 193 18.21 6.80 10.02
C LEU A 193 16.96 6.10 9.46
N LEU A 194 15.77 6.40 9.99
CA LEU A 194 14.52 5.81 9.49
C LEU A 194 14.25 6.16 8.02
N LYS A 195 14.48 7.41 7.61
CA LYS A 195 14.36 7.80 6.19
C LYS A 195 15.34 7.02 5.32
N CYS A 196 16.60 6.90 5.75
CA CYS A 196 17.62 6.15 5.01
C CYS A 196 17.26 4.67 4.87
N GLU A 197 16.74 4.04 5.92
CA GLU A 197 16.29 2.65 5.85
C GLU A 197 15.12 2.44 4.87
N ILE A 198 14.14 3.35 4.87
CA ILE A 198 13.02 3.29 3.93
C ILE A 198 13.51 3.47 2.49
N ILE A 199 14.40 4.44 2.25
CA ILE A 199 14.90 4.75 0.91
C ILE A 199 15.83 3.64 0.39
N SER A 200 16.70 3.07 1.23
CA SER A 200 17.59 1.96 0.84
C SER A 200 16.84 0.66 0.58
N ALA A 201 15.67 0.49 1.20
CA ALA A 201 14.79 -0.62 0.87
C ALA A 201 14.05 -0.41 -0.47
N ALA A 202 13.92 0.85 -0.92
CA ALA A 202 13.18 1.20 -2.13
C ALA A 202 14.02 1.35 -3.38
N GLU A 203 15.23 1.81 -3.22
CA GLU A 203 16.24 1.98 -4.25
C GLU A 203 17.50 1.25 -3.76
N GLU A 204 18.27 0.61 -4.66
CA GLU A 204 19.56 -0.05 -4.31
C GLU A 204 20.67 0.98 -3.99
N ILE A 205 20.39 1.92 -3.08
CA ILE A 205 21.26 3.03 -2.71
C ILE A 205 21.98 2.68 -1.42
N LYS A 206 23.31 2.72 -1.46
CA LYS A 206 24.16 2.61 -0.27
C LYS A 206 24.30 3.99 0.38
N PHE A 207 23.90 4.08 1.65
CA PHE A 207 24.11 5.27 2.46
C PHE A 207 25.49 5.25 3.11
N GLU A 208 26.22 6.37 3.03
CA GLU A 208 27.39 6.61 3.88
C GLU A 208 26.91 7.29 5.19
N ASN A 209 27.31 6.76 6.35
CA ASN A 209 27.04 7.31 7.69
C ASN A 209 25.55 7.49 8.08
N ASN A 210 24.61 6.70 7.53
CA ASN A 210 23.17 6.76 7.83
C ASN A 210 22.54 8.16 7.64
N LYS A 211 23.14 9.00 6.79
CA LYS A 211 22.59 10.29 6.40
C LYS A 211 22.32 10.29 4.91
N LEU A 212 21.21 10.91 4.53
CA LEU A 212 20.95 11.24 3.14
C LEU A 212 22.09 12.09 2.60
N SER A 213 22.63 11.71 1.45
CA SER A 213 23.60 12.56 0.74
C SER A 213 23.00 13.96 0.60
N PRO A 214 23.76 15.04 0.84
CA PRO A 214 23.26 16.41 0.67
C PRO A 214 22.73 16.69 -0.75
N ASP A 215 23.15 15.89 -1.74
CA ASP A 215 22.73 15.98 -3.14
C ASP A 215 21.63 14.97 -3.53
N PHE A 216 21.09 14.19 -2.58
CA PHE A 216 20.03 13.24 -2.88
C PHE A 216 18.72 13.96 -3.18
N ASP A 217 18.25 13.85 -4.42
CA ASP A 217 16.98 14.38 -4.84
C ASP A 217 15.85 13.40 -4.53
N ILE A 218 14.95 13.77 -3.62
CA ILE A 218 13.75 12.99 -3.28
C ILE A 218 12.87 12.75 -4.52
N GLN A 219 12.88 13.66 -5.51
CA GLN A 219 12.12 13.48 -6.74
C GLN A 219 12.66 12.36 -7.64
N SER A 220 13.91 11.92 -7.42
CA SER A 220 14.53 10.85 -8.20
C SER A 220 14.07 9.44 -7.79
N ILE A 221 13.34 9.31 -6.68
CA ILE A 221 12.79 8.02 -6.22
C ILE A 221 11.76 7.52 -7.23
N ASN A 222 11.99 6.36 -7.85
CA ASN A 222 11.11 5.84 -8.89
C ASN A 222 9.82 5.26 -8.33
N ASN A 223 9.90 4.59 -7.17
CA ASN A 223 8.79 3.86 -6.56
C ASN A 223 8.18 4.59 -5.34
N MET A 224 7.90 5.89 -5.49
CA MET A 224 7.30 6.72 -4.42
C MET A 224 5.94 6.22 -3.94
N ASP A 225 5.20 5.49 -4.78
CA ASP A 225 3.91 4.86 -4.49
C ASP A 225 4.02 3.45 -3.90
N ASN A 226 5.23 2.98 -3.58
CA ASN A 226 5.40 1.70 -2.90
C ASN A 226 4.78 1.75 -1.50
N THR A 227 3.89 0.79 -1.21
CA THR A 227 3.21 0.64 0.08
C THR A 227 3.84 -0.39 1.00
N ASP A 228 4.61 -1.32 0.43
CA ASP A 228 5.09 -2.51 1.11
C ASP A 228 6.30 -2.17 2.00
N ILE A 229 7.17 -1.28 1.51
CA ILE A 229 8.41 -0.93 2.19
C ILE A 229 8.17 -0.19 3.50
N PRO A 230 7.36 0.89 3.56
CA PRO A 230 7.09 1.56 4.82
C PRO A 230 6.34 0.65 5.78
N GLU A 231 5.43 -0.20 5.30
CA GLU A 231 4.75 -1.17 6.16
C GLU A 231 5.75 -2.14 6.81
N TYR A 232 6.69 -2.67 6.04
CA TYR A 232 7.72 -3.57 6.54
C TYR A 232 8.67 -2.86 7.54
N VAL A 233 9.24 -1.72 7.15
CA VAL A 233 10.26 -1.02 7.94
C VAL A 233 9.66 -0.37 9.19
N LEU A 234 8.52 0.33 9.07
CA LEU A 234 7.96 1.11 10.16
C LEU A 234 7.11 0.29 11.13
N PHE A 235 6.37 -0.72 10.63
CA PHE A 235 5.39 -1.45 11.44
C PHE A 235 5.80 -2.87 11.81
N ARG A 236 6.67 -3.53 11.03
CA ARG A 236 6.94 -4.98 11.18
C ARG A 236 8.40 -5.35 11.46
N LYS A 237 9.36 -4.46 11.25
CA LYS A 237 10.78 -4.73 11.50
C LYS A 237 11.00 -5.12 12.96
N ASN A 238 11.75 -6.20 13.20
CA ASN A 238 12.14 -6.72 14.53
C ASN A 238 10.98 -7.11 15.49
N GLY A 239 9.73 -7.20 15.02
CA GLY A 239 8.57 -7.55 15.86
C GLY A 239 8.11 -6.45 16.84
N VAL A 240 8.84 -5.32 16.89
CA VAL A 240 8.50 -4.09 17.61
C VAL A 240 8.67 -2.97 16.59
N GLY A 241 7.57 -2.44 16.04
CA GLY A 241 7.65 -1.42 15.00
C GLY A 241 8.51 -0.24 15.42
N GLU A 242 9.42 0.21 14.55
CA GLU A 242 10.32 1.36 14.77
C GLU A 242 9.54 2.64 15.17
N LEU A 243 8.27 2.73 14.77
CA LEU A 243 7.37 3.82 15.19
C LEU A 243 7.13 3.89 16.70
N SER A 244 7.12 2.77 17.41
CA SER A 244 6.98 2.77 18.87
C SER A 244 8.21 3.37 19.55
N VAL A 245 9.40 3.13 19.00
CA VAL A 245 10.65 3.75 19.47
C VAL A 245 10.66 5.25 19.14
N LEU A 246 10.22 5.63 17.94
CA LEU A 246 10.05 7.04 17.57
C LEU A 246 9.08 7.76 18.52
N LYS A 247 7.93 7.15 18.85
CA LYS A 247 6.94 7.69 19.80
C LYS A 247 7.56 7.93 21.17
N GLN A 248 8.37 6.98 21.68
CA GLN A 248 9.08 7.14 22.95
C GLN A 248 10.10 8.28 22.92
N LYS A 249 10.87 8.41 21.84
CA LYS A 249 11.84 9.52 21.69
C LYS A 249 11.16 10.88 21.59
N ILE A 250 10.03 10.97 20.89
CA ILE A 250 9.22 12.21 20.85
C ILE A 250 8.68 12.55 22.24
N TYR A 251 8.18 11.56 22.99
CA TYR A 251 7.70 11.78 24.35
C TYR A 251 8.81 12.27 25.30
N ALA A 252 10.01 11.68 25.21
CA ALA A 252 11.16 12.13 25.98
C ALA A 252 11.50 13.60 25.66
N TYR A 253 11.55 13.95 24.38
CA TYR A 253 11.79 15.33 23.93
C TYR A 253 10.72 16.31 24.42
N GLN A 254 9.43 15.93 24.39
CA GLN A 254 8.36 16.77 24.94
C GLN A 254 8.53 17.02 26.44
N LYS A 255 8.88 15.99 27.22
CA LYS A 255 9.08 16.11 28.66
C LYS A 255 10.23 17.08 28.96
N ASP A 256 11.30 17.03 28.19
CA ASP A 256 12.43 17.94 28.32
C ASP A 256 12.03 19.41 28.03
N ILE A 257 11.10 19.64 27.10
CA ILE A 257 10.59 20.99 26.80
C ILE A 257 9.69 21.53 27.93
N GLN A 258 9.01 20.67 28.67
CA GLN A 258 8.17 21.09 29.80
C GLN A 258 8.98 21.66 30.97
N GLU A 259 10.29 21.43 31.02
CA GLU A 259 11.18 22.00 32.03
C GLU A 259 11.48 23.50 31.78
N PHE A 260 11.13 24.05 30.61
CA PHE A 260 11.30 25.47 30.30
C PHE A 260 10.09 26.30 30.77
N GLU A 261 10.32 27.49 31.32
CA GLU A 261 9.28 28.31 31.96
C GLU A 261 8.22 28.90 31.01
N ASN A 262 8.48 28.96 29.69
CA ASN A 262 7.55 29.59 28.76
C ASN A 262 6.31 28.72 28.46
N LYS A 263 5.16 29.16 28.97
CA LYS A 263 3.84 28.52 28.77
C LYS A 263 3.39 28.46 27.31
N ASP A 264 3.72 29.46 26.49
CA ASP A 264 3.32 29.49 25.08
C ASP A 264 4.07 28.44 24.27
N LEU A 265 5.37 28.24 24.54
CA LEU A 265 6.17 27.16 23.94
C LEU A 265 5.71 25.78 24.38
N GLN A 266 5.30 25.62 25.65
CA GLN A 266 4.72 24.36 26.13
C GLN A 266 3.42 24.02 25.40
N LEU A 267 2.51 24.99 25.23
CA LEU A 267 1.27 24.80 24.47
C LEU A 267 1.55 24.45 23.01
N LEU A 268 2.48 25.17 22.37
CA LEU A 268 2.86 24.94 20.99
C LEU A 268 3.51 23.56 20.80
N SER A 269 4.43 23.15 21.68
CA SER A 269 5.07 21.83 21.67
C SER A 269 4.04 20.70 21.82
N ASN A 270 3.10 20.83 22.76
CA ASN A 270 2.02 19.86 22.94
C ASN A 270 1.14 19.73 21.68
N SER A 271 0.91 20.82 20.96
CA SER A 271 0.13 20.80 19.71
C SER A 271 0.88 20.13 18.54
N LEU A 272 2.20 20.37 18.42
CA LEU A 272 3.01 19.89 17.30
C LEU A 272 3.35 18.40 17.43
N PHE A 273 3.49 17.92 18.66
CA PHE A 273 3.92 16.57 19.00
C PHE A 273 2.81 15.76 19.69
N ASP A 274 1.54 16.02 19.36
CA ASP A 274 0.42 15.22 19.86
C ASP A 274 0.63 13.72 19.53
N ILE A 275 0.87 12.94 20.59
CA ILE A 275 1.08 11.48 20.56
C ILE A 275 -0.15 10.70 21.05
N SER A 276 -1.28 11.38 21.29
CA SER A 276 -2.49 10.76 21.80
C SER A 276 -3.19 9.91 20.74
N ASP A 277 -3.87 8.86 21.18
CA ASP A 277 -4.72 8.06 20.32
C ASP A 277 -5.99 8.86 19.99
N LYS A 278 -6.38 8.87 18.71
CA LYS A 278 -7.49 9.70 18.24
C LYS A 278 -8.76 8.89 18.15
N ASN A 279 -9.82 9.38 18.78
CA ASN A 279 -11.16 8.88 18.57
C ASN A 279 -11.79 9.61 17.38
N ILE A 280 -11.93 8.91 16.25
CA ILE A 280 -12.60 9.42 15.06
C ILE A 280 -13.84 8.57 14.85
N ASN A 281 -15.02 9.20 14.94
CA ASN A 281 -16.32 8.55 14.72
C ASN A 281 -16.58 7.30 15.60
N GLY A 282 -16.07 7.28 16.84
CA GLY A 282 -16.28 6.18 17.77
C GLY A 282 -15.27 5.02 17.62
N GLN A 283 -14.31 5.13 16.71
CA GLN A 283 -13.19 4.19 16.59
C GLN A 283 -11.91 4.83 17.13
N ILE A 284 -11.18 4.07 17.95
CA ILE A 284 -9.89 4.49 18.51
C ILE A 284 -8.80 4.12 17.51
N TYR A 285 -8.15 5.14 16.96
CA TYR A 285 -6.97 4.99 16.11
C TYR A 285 -5.73 5.24 16.95
N SER A 286 -4.78 4.30 16.89
CA SER A 286 -3.45 4.51 17.48
C SER A 286 -2.76 5.72 16.85
N TRP A 287 -1.89 6.39 17.60
CA TRP A 287 -1.08 7.50 17.09
C TRP A 287 -0.39 7.16 15.77
N GLU A 288 0.19 5.97 15.65
CA GLU A 288 0.89 5.48 14.47
C GLU A 288 -0.03 5.50 13.25
N GLN A 289 -1.24 4.95 13.38
CA GLN A 289 -2.25 4.91 12.32
C GLN A 289 -2.80 6.31 11.98
N SER A 290 -2.91 7.19 12.98
CA SER A 290 -3.41 8.55 12.75
C SER A 290 -2.35 9.44 12.08
N LYS A 291 -1.08 9.29 12.46
CA LYS A 291 0.01 10.14 11.98
C LYS A 291 0.52 9.69 10.60
N PHE A 292 0.46 8.40 10.33
CA PHE A 292 0.77 7.78 9.04
C PHE A 292 -0.52 7.22 8.42
N PRO A 293 -1.35 8.08 7.79
CA PRO A 293 -2.67 7.67 7.28
C PRO A 293 -2.58 6.72 6.08
N SER A 294 -1.40 6.58 5.48
CA SER A 294 -1.17 5.71 4.35
C SER A 294 0.26 5.18 4.35
N ASN A 295 0.43 3.98 3.79
CA ASN A 295 1.72 3.29 3.72
C ASN A 295 2.55 3.71 2.51
N TYR A 296 2.13 4.69 1.70
CA TYR A 296 2.93 5.16 0.58
C TYR A 296 4.27 5.73 1.05
N LEU A 297 5.34 5.29 0.39
CA LEU A 297 6.71 5.67 0.73
C LEU A 297 6.93 7.17 0.84
N ILE A 298 6.47 7.94 -0.15
CA ILE A 298 6.68 9.39 -0.12
C ILE A 298 5.92 10.08 1.02
N ILE A 299 4.75 9.56 1.41
CA ILE A 299 3.97 10.08 2.54
C ILE A 299 4.66 9.78 3.86
N ALA A 300 5.21 8.57 4.01
CA ALA A 300 5.97 8.21 5.19
C ALA A 300 7.19 9.14 5.38
N ILE A 301 7.95 9.39 4.32
CA ILE A 301 9.08 10.32 4.34
C ILE A 301 8.61 11.76 4.64
N ASP A 302 7.52 12.22 4.03
CA ASP A 302 6.96 13.55 4.29
C ASP A 302 6.59 13.76 5.77
N VAL A 303 5.95 12.77 6.38
CA VAL A 303 5.58 12.80 7.80
C VAL A 303 6.83 12.88 8.68
N LEU A 304 7.87 12.10 8.37
CA LEU A 304 9.15 12.13 9.09
C LEU A 304 9.84 13.49 8.95
N SER A 305 9.92 14.05 7.74
CA SER A 305 10.45 15.40 7.48
C SER A 305 9.66 16.48 8.24
N ARG A 306 8.33 16.34 8.32
CA ARG A 306 7.50 17.26 9.12
C ARG A 306 7.82 17.21 10.60
N ILE A 307 8.06 16.02 11.17
CA ILE A 307 8.44 15.88 12.58
C ILE A 307 9.81 16.55 12.81
N GLN A 308 10.82 16.28 11.97
CA GLN A 308 12.13 16.92 12.08
C GLN A 308 12.05 18.45 12.00
N ARG A 309 11.28 18.97 11.04
CA ARG A 309 11.06 20.42 10.92
C ARG A 309 10.50 21.01 12.20
N ASN A 310 9.49 20.36 12.79
CA ASN A 310 8.89 20.81 14.05
C ASN A 310 9.89 20.77 15.22
N VAL A 311 10.77 19.75 15.27
CA VAL A 311 11.82 19.64 16.30
C VAL A 311 12.79 20.82 16.20
N ARG A 312 13.32 21.09 14.99
CA ARG A 312 14.25 22.21 14.77
C ARG A 312 13.58 23.57 14.95
N PHE A 313 12.31 23.70 14.58
CA PHE A 313 11.54 24.92 14.84
C PHE A 313 11.48 25.20 16.35
N VAL A 314 11.02 24.24 17.16
CA VAL A 314 10.90 24.40 18.62
C VAL A 314 12.26 24.66 19.27
N GLU A 315 13.31 23.96 18.83
CA GLU A 315 14.69 24.23 19.25
C GLU A 315 15.07 25.70 19.01
N SER A 316 14.81 26.20 17.79
CA SER A 316 15.18 27.57 17.42
C SER A 316 14.40 28.65 18.18
N GLU A 317 13.16 28.35 18.61
CA GLU A 317 12.35 29.27 19.41
C GLU A 317 12.80 29.27 20.87
N ILE A 318 13.08 28.10 21.47
CA ILE A 318 13.61 27.97 22.84
C ILE A 318 14.94 28.72 23.01
N LEU A 319 15.80 28.65 21.98
CA LEU A 319 17.11 29.31 21.99
C LEU A 319 17.03 30.82 21.69
N SER A 320 15.91 31.29 21.15
CA SER A 320 15.69 32.71 20.88
C SER A 320 15.16 33.49 22.08
N GLU A 321 14.74 32.79 23.15
CA GLU A 321 14.37 33.34 24.45
C GLU A 321 15.58 33.52 25.39
#